data_AF-A0A0N5C2I6-F1
#
_entry.id   AF-A0A0N5C2I6-F1
#
_cell.length_a   1.000
_cell.length_b   1.000
_cell.length_c   1.000
_cell.angle_alpha   90.00
_cell.angle_beta   90.00
_cell.angle_gamma   90.00
#
_symmetry.space_group_name_H-M   'P 1'
#
loop_
_entity.id
_entity.type
_entity.pdbx_description
1 polymer ?
#
loop_
_entity_poly.entity_id
_entity_poly.type
_entity_poly.pdbx_seq_one_letter_code
_entity_poly.pdbx_strand_id
1 'polypeptide(L)'
;MPTSIHSYNQNMGGIDRMDQMISYYTNLRKSPRWHMKVNFRIIEMIIHNSHILYATQASKKIPLREFREEIIRDLLKKENPPPVEIRKRPLVHYPIKFEKVGGSNYTQRKRCILCAKSNIRKDTSFYCGTCYNDPPLCKNDCFSKYHLENH
;
A
#
# COMPACT_ATOMS: atom_id res chain seq x y z
N MET A 1 -22.27 -6.03 -49.50
CA MET A 1 -22.63 -5.90 -48.06
C MET A 1 -23.37 -4.57 -47.89
N PRO A 2 -24.50 -4.50 -47.17
CA PRO A 2 -25.26 -3.27 -46.99
C PRO A 2 -24.43 -2.17 -46.32
N THR A 3 -24.62 -0.91 -46.73
CA THR A 3 -23.93 0.27 -46.21
C THR A 3 -24.11 0.45 -44.70
N SER A 4 -25.27 0.10 -44.17
CA SER A 4 -25.56 0.11 -42.73
C SER A 4 -24.64 -0.83 -41.93
N ILE A 5 -24.45 -2.06 -42.42
CA ILE A 5 -23.59 -3.06 -41.76
C ILE A 5 -22.11 -2.64 -41.88
N HIS A 6 -21.72 -2.03 -43.01
CA HIS A 6 -20.36 -1.54 -43.19
C HIS A 6 -20.00 -0.41 -42.20
N SER A 7 -20.89 0.58 -42.06
CA SER A 7 -20.69 1.70 -41.12
C SER A 7 -20.66 1.22 -39.65
N TYR A 8 -21.51 0.24 -39.30
CA TYR A 8 -21.48 -0.36 -37.97
C TYR A 8 -20.14 -1.06 -37.68
N ASN A 9 -19.69 -1.94 -38.58
CA ASN A 9 -18.45 -2.69 -38.40
C ASN A 9 -17.21 -1.78 -38.33
N GLN A 10 -17.23 -0.63 -39.00
CA GLN A 10 -16.14 0.35 -38.93
C GLN A 10 -16.04 1.05 -37.57
N ASN A 11 -17.18 1.28 -36.89
CA ASN A 11 -17.24 2.15 -35.71
C ASN A 11 -17.43 1.39 -34.39
N MET A 12 -17.88 0.14 -34.41
CA MET A 12 -18.19 -0.62 -33.19
C MET A 12 -16.96 -0.96 -32.32
N GLY A 13 -15.76 -1.03 -32.91
CA GLY A 13 -14.55 -1.52 -32.24
C GLY A 13 -13.84 -0.50 -31.33
N GLY A 14 -14.39 0.70 -31.13
CA GLY A 14 -13.73 1.74 -30.34
C GLY A 14 -13.49 1.32 -28.88
N ILE A 15 -14.49 0.74 -28.24
CA ILE A 15 -14.42 0.29 -26.84
C ILE A 15 -13.45 -0.89 -26.70
N ASP A 16 -13.59 -1.91 -27.56
CA ASP A 16 -12.72 -3.10 -27.54
C ASP A 16 -11.26 -2.73 -27.75
N ARG A 17 -10.99 -1.76 -28.64
CA ARG A 17 -9.63 -1.26 -28.88
C ARG A 17 -9.06 -0.53 -27.67
N MET A 18 -9.86 0.31 -27.00
CA MET A 18 -9.44 0.94 -25.75
C MET A 18 -9.13 -0.11 -24.68
N ASP A 19 -10.03 -1.07 -24.49
CA ASP A 19 -9.87 -2.13 -23.49
C ASP A 19 -8.64 -2.99 -23.77
N GLN A 20 -8.38 -3.32 -25.05
CA GLN A 20 -7.17 -3.99 -25.49
C GLN A 20 -5.92 -3.18 -25.15
N MET A 21 -5.91 -1.88 -25.50
CA MET A 21 -4.78 -0.98 -25.22
C MET A 21 -4.49 -0.84 -23.72
N ILE A 22 -5.53 -0.82 -22.88
CA ILE A 22 -5.36 -0.78 -21.42
C ILE A 22 -4.87 -2.13 -20.88
N SER A 23 -5.32 -3.25 -21.45
CA SER A 23 -4.95 -4.58 -20.96
C SER A 23 -3.45 -4.85 -21.00
N TYR A 24 -2.73 -4.32 -22.01
CA TYR A 24 -1.28 -4.43 -22.13
C TYR A 24 -0.47 -3.81 -20.97
N TYR A 25 -1.04 -2.85 -20.25
CA TYR A 25 -0.33 -2.09 -19.20
C TYR A 25 -1.02 -2.21 -17.83
N THR A 26 -1.92 -3.17 -17.70
CA THR A 26 -2.75 -3.32 -16.50
C THR A 26 -1.92 -3.77 -15.30
N ASN A 27 -1.90 -2.96 -14.23
CA ASN A 27 -1.20 -3.25 -12.97
C ASN A 27 -2.09 -3.91 -11.90
N LEU A 28 -3.19 -4.56 -12.31
CA LEU A 28 -4.17 -5.16 -11.40
C LEU A 28 -3.56 -6.33 -10.61
N ARG A 29 -3.19 -6.08 -9.35
CA ARG A 29 -2.75 -7.12 -8.41
C ARG A 29 -3.95 -7.84 -7.78
N LYS A 30 -3.77 -9.12 -7.41
CA LYS A 30 -4.77 -9.86 -6.63
C LYS A 30 -4.97 -9.15 -5.29
N SER A 31 -6.17 -8.62 -5.08
CA SER A 31 -6.56 -7.90 -3.85
C SER A 31 -8.03 -8.20 -3.52
N PRO A 32 -8.37 -8.42 -2.23
CA PRO A 32 -9.76 -8.58 -1.79
C PRO A 32 -10.54 -7.25 -1.83
N ARG A 33 -9.85 -6.11 -1.96
CA ARG A 33 -10.47 -4.78 -2.02
C ARG A 33 -10.93 -4.47 -3.44
N TRP A 34 -12.15 -4.88 -3.78
CA TRP A 34 -12.72 -4.72 -5.13
C TRP A 34 -12.73 -3.26 -5.63
N HIS A 35 -12.98 -2.29 -4.75
CA HIS A 35 -13.00 -0.86 -5.09
C HIS A 35 -11.65 -0.35 -5.60
N MET A 36 -10.53 -0.91 -5.12
CA MET A 36 -9.21 -0.55 -5.62
C MET A 36 -9.04 -0.96 -7.09
N LYS A 37 -9.65 -2.08 -7.51
CA LYS A 37 -9.63 -2.52 -8.92
C LYS A 37 -10.34 -1.51 -9.81
N VAL A 38 -11.48 -0.99 -9.36
CA VAL A 38 -12.24 0.06 -10.06
C VAL A 38 -11.42 1.35 -10.15
N ASN A 39 -10.82 1.78 -9.05
CA ASN A 39 -9.97 2.97 -9.02
C ASN A 39 -8.80 2.87 -10.00
N PHE A 40 -8.08 1.74 -10.02
CA PHE A 40 -7.00 1.53 -10.99
C PHE A 40 -7.53 1.56 -12.42
N ARG A 41 -8.68 0.94 -12.70
CA ARG A 41 -9.26 0.97 -14.05
C ARG A 41 -9.61 2.39 -14.51
N ILE A 42 -10.14 3.22 -13.62
CA ILE A 42 -10.43 4.65 -13.89
C ILE A 42 -9.13 5.40 -14.24
N ILE A 43 -8.07 5.20 -13.45
CA ILE A 43 -6.76 5.85 -13.70
C ILE A 43 -6.20 5.43 -15.07
N GLU A 44 -6.24 4.14 -15.40
CA GLU A 44 -5.77 3.67 -16.71
C GLU A 44 -6.56 4.29 -17.88
N MET A 45 -7.87 4.45 -17.72
CA MET A 45 -8.73 5.12 -18.71
C MET A 45 -8.41 6.61 -18.85
N ILE A 46 -8.15 7.30 -17.73
CA ILE A 46 -7.71 8.70 -17.74
C ILE A 46 -6.41 8.85 -18.52
N ILE A 47 -5.40 8.01 -18.24
CA ILE A 47 -4.10 8.06 -18.92
C ILE A 47 -4.28 7.83 -20.43
N HIS A 48 -5.11 6.86 -20.84
CA HIS A 48 -5.38 6.60 -22.25
C HIS A 48 -6.07 7.79 -22.94
N ASN A 49 -7.09 8.37 -22.30
CA ASN A 49 -7.79 9.53 -22.84
C ASN A 49 -6.88 10.76 -22.91
N SER A 50 -6.03 10.99 -21.91
CA SER A 50 -5.01 12.05 -21.94
C SER A 50 -4.01 11.84 -23.08
N HIS A 51 -3.64 10.60 -23.39
CA HIS A 51 -2.77 10.30 -24.54
C HIS A 51 -3.45 10.61 -25.88
N ILE A 52 -4.74 10.31 -26.01
CA ILE A 52 -5.53 10.69 -27.20
C ILE A 52 -5.54 12.21 -27.36
N LEU A 53 -5.84 12.95 -26.29
CA LEU A 53 -5.82 14.42 -26.29
C LEU A 53 -4.44 15.00 -26.60
N TYR A 54 -3.38 14.39 -26.06
CA TYR A 54 -2.02 14.76 -26.40
C TYR A 54 -1.74 14.52 -27.89
N ALA A 55 -2.14 13.37 -28.43
CA ALA A 55 -1.91 13.01 -29.83
C ALA A 55 -2.72 13.86 -30.83
N THR A 56 -3.81 14.51 -30.40
CA THR A 56 -4.56 15.45 -31.24
C THR A 56 -3.97 16.86 -31.24
N GLN A 57 -3.30 17.28 -30.17
CA GLN A 57 -2.78 18.64 -30.00
C GLN A 57 -1.27 18.76 -30.24
N ALA A 58 -0.50 17.71 -29.99
CA ALA A 58 0.95 17.76 -30.01
C ALA A 58 1.54 17.67 -31.43
N SER A 59 2.58 18.46 -31.68
CA SER A 59 3.36 18.42 -32.92
C SER A 59 4.16 17.11 -33.05
N LYS A 60 4.64 16.57 -31.92
CA LYS A 60 5.35 15.30 -31.85
C LYS A 60 4.49 14.25 -31.14
N LYS A 61 4.00 13.28 -31.92
CA LYS A 61 3.27 12.13 -31.40
C LYS A 61 4.25 11.11 -30.86
N ILE A 62 4.04 10.68 -29.62
CA ILE A 62 4.81 9.62 -28.97
C ILE A 62 3.92 8.41 -28.69
N PRO A 63 4.46 7.18 -28.69
CA PRO A 63 3.72 5.99 -28.29
C PRO A 63 3.17 6.08 -26.86
N LEU A 64 2.07 5.38 -26.57
CA LEU A 64 1.42 5.37 -25.24
C LEU A 64 2.38 4.95 -24.11
N ARG A 65 3.33 4.05 -24.41
CA ARG A 65 4.36 3.63 -23.46
C ARG A 65 5.26 4.78 -23.05
N GLU A 66 5.84 5.50 -24.02
CA GLU A 66 6.72 6.64 -23.75
C GLU A 66 5.97 7.74 -23.02
N PHE A 67 4.71 8.00 -23.40
CA PHE A 67 3.84 8.94 -22.71
C PHE A 67 3.65 8.59 -21.22
N ARG A 68 3.44 7.30 -20.91
CA ARG A 68 3.37 6.81 -19.52
C ARG A 68 4.69 7.01 -18.78
N GLU A 69 5.82 6.70 -19.42
CA GLU A 69 7.14 6.87 -18.80
C GLU A 69 7.42 8.34 -18.44
N GLU A 70 7.00 9.30 -19.28
CA GLU A 70 7.10 10.73 -18.96
C GLU A 70 6.22 11.12 -17.76
N ILE A 71 4.96 10.64 -17.70
CA ILE A 71 4.10 10.87 -16.54
C ILE A 71 4.77 10.35 -15.26
N ILE A 72 5.32 9.14 -15.30
CA ILE A 72 6.02 8.54 -14.15
C ILE A 72 7.23 9.39 -13.75
N ARG A 73 8.07 9.79 -14.72
CA ARG A 73 9.24 10.66 -14.47
C ARG A 73 8.82 11.96 -13.78
N ASP A 74 7.75 12.60 -14.23
CA ASP A 74 7.29 13.87 -13.66
C ASP A 74 6.65 13.72 -12.27
N LEU A 75 5.95 12.62 -12.01
CA LEU A 75 5.44 12.32 -10.66
C LEU A 75 6.58 12.07 -9.68
N LEU A 76 7.61 11.32 -10.10
CA LEU A 76 8.78 11.04 -9.25
C LEU A 76 9.59 12.31 -8.94
N LYS A 77 9.72 13.26 -9.88
CA LYS A 77 10.39 14.54 -9.61
C LYS A 77 9.68 15.37 -8.53
N LYS A 78 8.35 15.27 -8.44
CA LYS A 78 7.56 15.98 -7.41
C LYS A 78 7.70 15.32 -6.04
N GLU A 79 7.93 14.01 -6.03
CA GLU A 79 8.28 13.25 -4.84
C GLU A 79 9.80 13.30 -4.61
N ASN A 80 10.30 14.46 -4.15
CA ASN A 80 11.35 14.45 -3.14
C ASN A 80 10.65 14.43 -1.78
N PRO A 81 10.07 13.29 -1.33
CA PRO A 81 9.66 13.22 0.05
C PRO A 81 10.91 13.49 0.89
N PRO A 82 10.80 14.20 2.02
CA PRO A 82 11.88 14.17 3.00
C PRO A 82 12.27 12.69 3.18
N PRO A 83 13.58 12.37 3.32
CA PRO A 83 14.02 11.00 3.49
C PRO A 83 13.06 10.33 4.44
N VAL A 84 12.32 9.32 3.97
CA VAL A 84 11.45 8.56 4.87
C VAL A 84 12.40 8.15 5.98
N GLU A 85 12.20 8.69 7.18
CA GLU A 85 12.97 8.26 8.32
C GLU A 85 12.62 6.79 8.47
N ILE A 86 13.43 5.93 7.86
CA ILE A 86 13.52 4.54 8.21
C ILE A 86 13.94 4.66 9.66
N ARG A 87 12.96 4.61 10.58
CA ARG A 87 13.23 4.58 12.00
C ARG A 87 14.22 3.45 12.17
N LYS A 88 15.50 3.79 12.35
CA LYS A 88 16.56 2.84 12.62
C LYS A 88 16.05 2.12 13.86
N ARG A 89 15.64 0.86 13.71
CA ARG A 89 15.19 0.07 14.85
C ARG A 89 16.36 0.09 15.82
N PRO A 90 16.21 0.62 17.04
CA PRO A 90 17.28 0.53 18.01
C PRO A 90 17.61 -0.96 18.17
N LEU A 91 18.88 -1.33 17.98
CA LEU A 91 19.37 -2.70 18.19
C LEU A 91 19.11 -3.20 19.63
N VAL A 92 18.76 -2.29 20.54
CA VAL A 92 18.53 -2.56 21.95
C VAL A 92 17.04 -2.48 22.25
N HIS A 93 16.47 -3.61 22.65
CA HIS A 93 15.11 -3.72 23.16
C HIS A 93 15.15 -3.75 24.69
N TYR A 94 14.35 -2.90 25.34
CA TYR A 94 14.19 -2.92 26.79
C TYR A 94 12.71 -2.86 27.19
N PRO A 95 12.32 -3.51 28.31
CA PRO A 95 10.93 -3.50 28.76
C PRO A 95 10.56 -2.11 29.32
N ILE A 96 9.60 -1.46 28.68
CA ILE A 96 9.03 -0.16 29.07
C ILE A 96 7.77 -0.41 29.89
N LYS A 97 7.57 0.34 30.98
CA LYS A 97 6.36 0.25 31.81
C LYS A 97 5.24 1.10 31.21
N PHE A 98 4.01 0.59 31.16
CA PHE A 98 2.86 1.39 30.76
C PHE A 98 2.67 2.61 31.67
N GLU A 99 2.08 3.66 31.11
CA GLU A 99 1.74 4.87 31.87
C GLU A 99 0.68 4.59 32.93
N LYS A 100 0.67 5.46 33.95
CA LYS A 100 -0.37 5.47 34.99
C LYS A 100 -1.67 6.01 34.41
N VAL A 101 -2.79 5.38 34.74
CA VAL A 101 -4.10 5.80 34.23
C VAL A 101 -4.57 7.05 34.99
N GLY A 102 -4.72 8.18 34.28
CA GLY A 102 -5.39 9.38 34.80
C GLY A 102 -4.81 9.97 36.08
N GLY A 103 -3.49 9.88 36.31
CA GLY A 103 -2.84 10.40 37.53
C GLY A 103 -3.00 9.52 38.78
N SER A 104 -3.68 8.37 38.69
CA SER A 104 -3.81 7.41 39.79
C SER A 104 -2.53 6.58 39.99
N ASN A 105 -2.40 5.88 41.13
CA ASN A 105 -1.32 4.91 41.35
C ASN A 105 -1.48 3.60 40.55
N TYR A 106 -2.54 3.46 39.76
CA TYR A 106 -2.81 2.29 38.95
C TYR A 106 -2.02 2.32 37.64
N THR A 107 -1.17 1.31 37.43
CA THR A 107 -0.47 1.10 36.16
C THR A 107 -1.35 0.27 35.23
N GLN A 108 -1.54 0.72 33.99
CA GLN A 108 -2.25 -0.08 32.99
C GLN A 108 -1.57 -1.44 32.79
N ARG A 109 -2.37 -2.51 32.70
CA ARG A 109 -1.90 -3.85 32.39
C ARG A 109 -2.60 -4.37 31.15
N LYS A 110 -1.83 -5.00 30.27
CA LYS A 110 -2.33 -5.67 29.06
C LYS A 110 -1.92 -7.14 29.09
N ARG A 111 -2.67 -7.99 28.39
CA ARG A 111 -2.38 -9.42 28.32
C ARG A 111 -1.06 -9.66 27.57
N CYS A 112 -0.16 -10.45 28.15
CA CYS A 112 1.10 -10.81 27.50
C CYS A 112 0.83 -11.70 26.27
N ILE A 113 1.40 -11.33 25.11
CA ILE A 113 1.15 -12.05 23.85
C ILE A 113 1.70 -13.48 23.86
N LEU A 114 2.89 -13.71 24.43
CA LEU A 114 3.48 -15.05 24.50
C LEU A 114 2.76 -15.94 25.49
N CYS A 115 2.37 -15.41 26.66
CA CYS A 115 1.57 -16.18 27.61
C CYS A 115 0.20 -16.55 27.01
N ALA A 116 -0.44 -15.62 26.29
CA ALA A 116 -1.67 -15.90 25.58
C ALA A 116 -1.50 -17.03 24.54
N LYS A 117 -0.40 -17.03 23.79
CA LYS A 117 -0.05 -18.10 22.83
C LYS A 117 0.15 -19.46 23.52
N SER A 118 0.71 -19.47 24.74
CA SER A 118 0.84 -20.67 25.58
C SER A 118 -0.43 -21.01 26.37
N ASN A 119 -1.56 -20.39 26.08
CA ASN A 119 -2.84 -20.56 26.77
C ASN A 119 -2.80 -20.23 28.28
N ILE A 120 -1.85 -19.38 28.69
CA ILE A 120 -1.70 -18.89 30.06
C ILE A 120 -2.29 -17.49 30.14
N ARG A 121 -3.20 -17.26 31.10
CA ARG A 121 -3.72 -15.92 31.38
C ARG A 121 -2.75 -15.17 32.29
N LYS A 122 -1.95 -14.29 31.69
CA LYS A 122 -1.01 -13.43 32.43
C LYS A 122 -1.01 -12.02 31.83
N ASP A 123 -1.23 -11.04 32.69
CA ASP A 123 -1.18 -9.64 32.33
C ASP A 123 0.14 -9.02 32.76
N THR A 124 0.62 -8.06 31.99
CA THR A 124 1.91 -7.38 32.17
C THR A 124 1.71 -5.88 32.18
N SER A 125 2.47 -5.19 33.04
CA SER A 125 2.61 -3.75 33.02
C SER A 125 3.72 -3.28 32.08
N PHE A 126 4.29 -4.16 31.26
CA PHE A 126 5.43 -3.87 30.39
C PHE A 126 5.16 -4.16 28.91
N TYR A 127 5.80 -3.40 28.03
CA TYR A 127 5.78 -3.57 26.59
C TYR A 127 7.15 -3.22 25.97
N CYS A 128 7.33 -3.55 24.69
CA CYS A 128 8.52 -3.17 23.93
C CYS A 128 8.23 -2.01 22.98
N GLY A 129 8.72 -0.80 23.26
CA GLY A 129 8.48 0.37 22.41
C GLY A 129 9.28 0.42 21.09
N THR A 130 10.18 -0.53 20.89
CA THR A 130 11.02 -0.62 19.67
C THR A 130 10.49 -1.65 18.67
N CYS A 131 9.61 -2.55 19.10
CA CYS A 131 8.95 -3.53 18.24
C CYS A 131 7.66 -2.97 17.63
N TYR A 132 7.27 -3.52 16.48
CA TYR A 132 6.02 -3.12 15.82
C TYR A 132 4.81 -3.43 16.73
N ASN A 133 3.88 -2.48 16.84
CA ASN A 133 2.67 -2.53 17.65
C ASN A 133 2.87 -2.60 19.18
N ASP A 134 4.03 -2.22 19.70
CA ASP A 134 4.27 -2.10 21.14
C ASP A 134 3.84 -3.36 21.93
N PRO A 135 4.40 -4.55 21.60
CA PRO A 135 3.88 -5.81 22.10
C PRO A 135 3.98 -5.89 23.64
N PRO A 136 2.86 -6.16 24.35
CA PRO A 136 2.88 -6.37 25.78
C PRO A 136 3.55 -7.71 26.11
N LEU A 137 4.64 -7.65 26.88
CA LEU A 137 5.48 -8.81 27.24
C LEU A 137 5.77 -8.80 28.75
N CYS A 138 5.82 -9.96 29.38
CA CYS A 138 6.30 -10.07 30.76
C CYS A 138 7.78 -9.67 30.82
N LYS A 139 8.18 -8.89 31.84
CA LYS A 139 9.55 -8.35 32.01
C LYS A 139 10.68 -9.38 31.87
N ASN A 140 10.42 -10.63 32.28
CA ASN A 140 11.42 -11.69 32.34
C ASN A 140 11.38 -12.52 31.04
N ASP A 141 11.08 -13.82 31.16
CA ASP A 141 11.25 -14.81 30.10
C ASP A 141 10.52 -14.49 28.79
N CYS A 142 9.34 -13.88 28.86
CA CYS A 142 8.59 -13.53 27.65
C CYS A 142 9.28 -12.42 26.85
N PHE A 143 9.92 -11.46 27.52
CA PHE A 143 10.64 -10.40 26.83
C PHE A 143 11.83 -10.97 26.07
N SER A 144 12.69 -11.73 26.73
CA SER A 144 13.87 -12.32 26.09
C SER A 144 13.50 -13.29 24.97
N LYS A 145 12.53 -14.20 25.19
CA LYS A 145 12.08 -15.17 24.17
C LYS A 145 11.52 -14.49 22.93
N TYR A 146 10.70 -13.44 23.12
CA TYR A 146 10.12 -12.72 21.98
C TYR A 146 11.19 -12.08 21.09
N HIS A 147 12.24 -11.53 21.69
CA HIS A 147 13.32 -10.89 20.93
C HIS A 147 14.31 -11.89 20.34
N LEU A 148 14.54 -13.05 20.97
CA LEU A 148 15.37 -14.12 20.38
C LEU A 148 14.72 -14.81 19.17
N GLU A 149 13.38 -14.86 19.10
CA GLU A 149 12.66 -15.51 18.01
C GLU A 149 12.39 -14.57 16.82
N ASN A 150 12.41 -13.25 17.03
CA ASN A 150 11.98 -12.25 16.03
C ASN A 150 13.09 -11.26 15.62
N HIS A 151 14.30 -11.36 16.20
CA HIS A 151 15.48 -10.56 15.89
C HIS A 151 16.75 -11.42 16.00
#